data_AF-A0A836BRH2-F1
#
_entry.id   AF-A0A836BRH2-F1
#
_cell.length_a   1.000
_cell.length_b   1.000
_cell.length_c   1.000
_cell.angle_alpha   90.00
_cell.angle_beta   90.00
_cell.angle_gamma   90.00
#
_symmetry.space_group_name_H-M   'P 1'
#
loop_
_entity.id
_entity.type
_entity.pdbx_description
1 polymer ?
#
loop_
_entity_poly.entity_id
_entity_poly.type
_entity_poly.pdbx_seq_one_letter_code
_entity_poly.pdbx_strand_id
1 'polypeptide(L)'
;MSSEFVDVFFPRTGRFLRRHVPGLVNAVFPPDLQLGSCKRPELEVSLGVHDVTMRWPSLVPLIILGLAIGMYGAVRLAVPYSGRRGRPPVATPACAISFAFYSVMCAAALWSHCLLPRSHAWQRPAIAADVAGTGACAFSAAYACLTGELGRPEGVAARTRKRHVLLVASAIFLAAFLGHDLPLVHELLYVGGSVAAAVVVGRHCRRRRKVGRQALWLRMVFGGAALALAGIPLDAAMCRALGPNANLCVTLFAGCDLLMAGLYCYVREEREAGEREGTEARKKE
;
A
#
# COMPACT_ATOMS: atom_id res chain seq x y z
N MET A 1 5.97 -21.10 -0.29
CA MET A 1 6.91 -19.97 -0.35
C MET A 1 6.28 -18.82 -1.11
N SER A 2 6.79 -17.60 -0.94
CA SER A 2 6.30 -16.38 -1.59
C SER A 2 6.58 -16.32 -3.10
N SER A 3 7.31 -17.28 -3.68
CA SER A 3 7.43 -17.43 -5.15
C SER A 3 6.06 -17.49 -5.85
N GLU A 4 5.08 -18.13 -5.21
CA GLU A 4 3.69 -18.17 -5.70
C GLU A 4 3.06 -16.76 -5.76
N PHE A 5 3.41 -15.85 -4.84
CA PHE A 5 2.96 -14.46 -4.89
C PHE A 5 3.45 -13.77 -6.17
N VAL A 6 4.74 -13.94 -6.50
CA VAL A 6 5.35 -13.37 -7.71
C VAL A 6 4.70 -13.92 -8.96
N ASP A 7 4.45 -15.23 -9.04
CA ASP A 7 3.84 -15.83 -10.22
C ASP A 7 2.37 -15.41 -10.41
N VAL A 8 1.66 -15.09 -9.32
CA VAL A 8 0.26 -14.66 -9.38
C VAL A 8 0.12 -13.18 -9.73
N PHE A 9 0.93 -12.30 -9.12
CA PHE A 9 0.82 -10.85 -9.30
C PHE A 9 1.67 -10.33 -10.46
N PHE A 10 2.75 -11.03 -10.80
CA PHE A 10 3.70 -10.65 -11.84
C PHE A 10 3.99 -11.83 -12.79
N PRO A 11 2.96 -12.45 -13.39
CA PRO A 11 3.10 -13.71 -14.13
C PRO A 11 4.04 -13.60 -15.33
N ARG A 12 4.24 -12.42 -15.92
CA ARG A 12 5.17 -12.23 -17.03
C ARG A 12 6.59 -12.03 -16.52
N THR A 13 6.77 -11.18 -15.50
CA THR A 13 8.07 -11.01 -14.85
C THR A 13 8.58 -12.31 -14.24
N GLY A 14 7.74 -13.06 -13.53
CA GLY A 14 8.08 -14.37 -12.99
C GLY A 14 8.56 -15.34 -14.08
N ARG A 15 7.80 -15.48 -15.18
CA ARG A 15 8.22 -16.30 -16.33
C ARG A 15 9.51 -15.82 -16.99
N PHE A 16 9.66 -14.51 -17.18
CA PHE A 16 10.86 -13.92 -17.77
C PHE A 16 12.09 -14.22 -16.91
N LEU A 17 12.02 -13.94 -15.60
CA LEU A 17 13.11 -14.17 -14.66
C LEU A 17 13.47 -15.65 -14.57
N ARG A 18 12.48 -16.55 -14.49
CA ARG A 18 12.71 -18.01 -14.48
C ARG A 18 13.38 -18.50 -15.77
N ARG A 19 13.07 -17.88 -16.92
CA ARG A 19 13.64 -18.27 -18.22
C ARG A 19 15.04 -17.70 -18.47
N HIS A 20 15.31 -16.46 -18.08
CA HIS A 20 16.52 -15.74 -18.48
C HIS A 20 17.55 -15.61 -17.35
N VAL A 21 17.11 -15.62 -16.09
CA VAL A 21 17.97 -15.51 -14.90
C VAL A 21 17.57 -16.52 -13.82
N PRO A 22 17.48 -17.83 -14.14
CA PRO A 22 17.03 -18.86 -13.19
C PRO A 22 17.89 -18.92 -11.93
N GLY A 23 19.20 -18.65 -12.03
CA GLY A 23 20.10 -18.61 -10.89
C GLY A 23 19.71 -17.59 -9.84
N LEU A 24 19.29 -16.38 -10.26
CA LEU A 24 18.79 -15.35 -9.34
C LEU A 24 17.47 -15.77 -8.69
N VAL A 25 16.54 -16.31 -9.48
CA VAL A 25 15.26 -16.80 -8.96
C VAL A 25 15.47 -17.92 -7.94
N ASN A 26 16.38 -18.86 -8.21
CA ASN A 26 16.68 -19.96 -7.31
C ASN A 26 17.46 -19.51 -6.07
N ALA A 27 18.26 -18.43 -6.16
CA ALA A 27 18.92 -17.85 -4.99
C ALA A 27 17.91 -17.21 -4.04
N VAL A 28 16.91 -16.50 -4.59
CA VAL A 28 15.85 -15.83 -3.80
C VAL A 28 14.78 -16.83 -3.34
N PHE A 29 14.39 -17.76 -4.21
CA PHE A 29 13.38 -18.79 -3.95
C PHE A 29 13.96 -20.20 -4.21
N PRO A 30 14.75 -20.76 -3.29
CA PRO A 30 15.38 -22.07 -3.47
C PRO A 30 14.34 -23.20 -3.68
N PRO A 31 14.45 -24.02 -4.74
CA PRO A 31 13.48 -25.08 -5.04
C PRO A 31 13.31 -26.11 -3.90
N ASP A 32 14.39 -26.43 -3.19
CA ASP A 32 14.42 -27.32 -2.03
C ASP A 32 13.51 -26.81 -0.91
N LEU A 33 13.56 -25.51 -0.63
CA LEU A 33 12.69 -24.87 0.35
C LEU A 33 11.25 -24.80 -0.15
N GLN A 34 11.02 -24.58 -1.46
CA GLN A 34 9.67 -24.51 -2.02
C GLN A 34 8.90 -25.82 -1.90
N LEU A 35 9.61 -26.95 -2.08
CA LEU A 35 9.04 -28.30 -2.02
C LEU A 35 9.04 -28.89 -0.61
N GLY A 36 9.95 -28.43 0.26
CA GLY A 36 10.12 -28.93 1.62
C GLY A 36 9.56 -28.00 2.71
N SER A 37 10.46 -27.50 3.55
CA SER A 37 10.15 -26.82 4.82
C SER A 37 9.42 -25.48 4.70
N CYS A 38 9.43 -24.86 3.52
CA CYS A 38 8.85 -23.54 3.26
C CYS A 38 7.62 -23.61 2.33
N LYS A 39 6.90 -24.73 2.34
CA LYS A 39 5.59 -24.84 1.68
C LYS A 39 4.63 -23.79 2.23
N ARG A 40 3.66 -23.37 1.41
CA ARG A 40 2.59 -22.45 1.82
C ARG A 40 1.91 -23.00 3.10
N PRO A 41 1.87 -22.24 4.20
CA PRO A 41 1.15 -22.63 5.40
C PRO A 41 -0.35 -22.52 5.14
N GLU A 42 -1.07 -23.55 5.53
CA GLU A 42 -2.52 -23.68 5.44
C GLU A 42 -3.05 -24.08 6.81
N LEU A 43 -4.18 -23.48 7.19
CA LEU A 43 -4.88 -23.75 8.44
C LEU A 43 -6.32 -24.09 8.10
N GLU A 44 -6.75 -25.30 8.42
CA GLU A 44 -8.15 -25.69 8.30
C GLU A 44 -8.93 -25.10 9.48
N VAL A 45 -9.88 -24.24 9.18
CA VAL A 45 -10.78 -23.62 10.17
C VAL A 45 -12.15 -24.24 9.98
N SER A 46 -12.58 -25.03 10.96
CA SER A 46 -13.92 -25.61 10.95
C SER A 46 -14.92 -24.59 11.49
N LEU A 47 -15.87 -24.17 10.65
CA LEU A 47 -16.97 -23.26 11.01
C LEU A 47 -18.27 -24.03 11.31
N GLY A 48 -18.15 -25.27 11.80
CA GLY A 48 -19.26 -26.15 12.15
C GLY A 48 -19.84 -26.90 10.95
N VAL A 49 -20.35 -26.19 9.94
CA VAL A 49 -20.99 -26.80 8.74
C VAL A 49 -20.06 -26.81 7.53
N HIS A 50 -19.02 -25.97 7.53
CA HIS A 50 -18.07 -25.85 6.43
C HIS A 50 -16.65 -25.75 6.97
N ASP A 51 -15.75 -26.56 6.42
CA ASP A 51 -14.32 -26.42 6.63
C ASP A 51 -13.75 -25.45 5.61
N VAL A 52 -13.08 -24.41 6.10
CA VAL A 52 -12.45 -23.37 5.28
C VAL A 52 -10.94 -23.47 5.45
N THR A 53 -10.22 -23.72 4.36
CA THR A 53 -8.75 -23.69 4.37
C THR A 53 -8.26 -22.25 4.26
N MET A 54 -7.78 -21.70 5.38
CA MET A 54 -7.11 -20.41 5.42
C MET A 54 -5.66 -20.58 4.96
N ARG A 55 -5.26 -19.79 3.97
CA ARG A 55 -3.88 -19.75 3.47
C ARG A 55 -3.13 -18.61 4.15
N TRP A 56 -1.85 -18.79 4.41
CA TRP A 56 -1.01 -17.73 5.00
C TRP A 56 -1.62 -17.05 6.25
N PRO A 57 -1.97 -17.82 7.30
CA PRO A 57 -2.64 -17.26 8.49
C PRO A 57 -1.86 -16.11 9.15
N SER A 58 -0.53 -16.11 9.04
CA SER A 58 0.32 -15.03 9.55
C SER A 58 0.09 -13.67 8.87
N LEU A 59 -0.48 -13.62 7.66
CA LEU A 59 -0.81 -12.37 6.97
C LEU A 59 -2.09 -11.72 7.47
N VAL A 60 -3.05 -12.51 7.98
CA VAL A 60 -4.35 -12.01 8.44
C VAL A 60 -4.23 -10.84 9.44
N PRO A 61 -3.44 -10.92 10.53
CA PRO A 61 -3.34 -9.81 11.48
C PRO A 61 -2.73 -8.55 10.84
N LEU A 62 -1.76 -8.69 9.94
CA LEU A 62 -1.16 -7.55 9.24
C LEU A 62 -2.16 -6.92 8.27
N ILE A 63 -2.86 -7.73 7.48
CA ILE A 63 -3.86 -7.24 6.53
C ILE A 63 -5.01 -6.53 7.26
N ILE A 64 -5.48 -7.06 8.40
CA ILE A 64 -6.50 -6.42 9.23
C ILE A 64 -5.99 -5.09 9.80
N LEU A 65 -4.74 -5.05 10.28
CA LEU A 65 -4.12 -3.82 10.74
C LEU A 65 -4.03 -2.78 9.63
N GLY A 66 -3.57 -3.17 8.44
CA GLY A 66 -3.51 -2.31 7.26
C GLY A 66 -4.87 -1.78 6.83
N LEU A 67 -5.89 -2.63 6.84
CA LEU A 67 -7.28 -2.24 6.61
C LEU A 67 -7.74 -1.19 7.62
N ALA A 68 -7.44 -1.38 8.91
CA ALA A 68 -7.78 -0.42 9.96
C ALA A 68 -7.04 0.92 9.79
N ILE A 69 -5.73 0.90 9.48
CA ILE A 69 -4.93 2.10 9.18
C ILE A 69 -5.52 2.84 7.97
N GLY A 70 -5.85 2.10 6.90
CA GLY A 70 -6.50 2.59 5.70
C GLY A 70 -7.82 3.31 6.01
N MET A 71 -8.75 2.63 6.67
CA MET A 71 -10.07 3.20 6.96
C MET A 71 -9.97 4.41 7.89
N TYR A 72 -9.16 4.30 8.95
CA TYR A 72 -8.96 5.38 9.90
C TYR A 72 -8.34 6.61 9.22
N GLY A 73 -7.28 6.42 8.43
CA GLY A 73 -6.64 7.49 7.67
C GLY A 73 -7.59 8.15 6.67
N ALA A 74 -8.37 7.34 5.94
CA ALA A 74 -9.35 7.83 4.97
C ALA A 74 -10.40 8.71 5.64
N VAL A 75 -11.03 8.24 6.73
CA VAL A 75 -12.06 9.00 7.46
C VAL A 75 -11.47 10.29 8.04
N ARG A 76 -10.33 10.20 8.74
CA ARG A 76 -9.75 11.35 9.45
C ARG A 76 -9.19 12.41 8.51
N LEU A 77 -8.71 12.03 7.32
CA LEU A 77 -8.22 12.97 6.32
C LEU A 77 -9.33 13.49 5.40
N ALA A 78 -10.45 12.76 5.26
CA ALA A 78 -11.63 13.19 4.49
C ALA A 78 -12.44 14.26 5.20
N VAL A 79 -12.52 14.22 6.54
CA VAL A 79 -13.16 15.26 7.32
C VAL A 79 -12.40 16.57 7.09
N PRO A 80 -13.05 17.59 6.48
CA PRO A 80 -12.43 18.89 6.31
C PRO A 80 -12.11 19.43 7.70
N TYR A 81 -10.84 19.73 7.97
CA TYR A 81 -10.49 20.28 9.26
C TYR A 81 -10.99 21.74 9.31
N SER A 82 -12.13 21.94 9.98
CA SER A 82 -12.73 23.25 10.21
C SER A 82 -12.13 23.89 11.46
N GLY A 83 -10.83 24.15 11.43
CA GLY A 83 -10.15 24.80 12.55
C GLY A 83 -10.52 26.28 12.75
N ARG A 84 -11.33 26.89 11.88
CA ARG A 84 -11.68 28.33 11.94
C ARG A 84 -13.09 28.66 11.45
N ARG A 85 -13.71 29.65 12.11
CA ARG A 85 -14.67 30.57 11.45
C ARG A 85 -13.88 31.45 10.47
N GLY A 86 -14.18 31.36 9.17
CA GLY A 86 -13.69 32.31 8.15
C GLY A 86 -12.47 31.91 7.31
N ARG A 87 -11.88 30.70 7.47
CA ARG A 87 -10.95 30.13 6.47
C ARG A 87 -11.56 28.88 5.84
N PRO A 88 -11.40 28.65 4.53
CA PRO A 88 -11.86 27.43 3.89
C PRO A 88 -11.16 26.23 4.54
N PRO A 89 -11.87 25.13 4.81
CA PRO A 89 -11.30 23.97 5.47
C PRO A 89 -10.19 23.35 4.61
N VAL A 90 -9.10 22.90 5.26
CA VAL A 90 -8.00 22.21 4.59
C VAL A 90 -8.40 20.76 4.37
N ALA A 91 -8.84 20.45 3.16
CA ALA A 91 -9.07 19.07 2.75
C ALA A 91 -7.82 18.52 2.06
N THR A 92 -7.44 17.28 2.36
CA THR A 92 -6.44 16.52 1.59
C THR A 92 -7.14 15.34 0.91
N PRO A 93 -8.06 15.60 -0.03
CA PRO A 93 -8.88 14.55 -0.64
C PRO A 93 -8.03 13.48 -1.31
N ALA A 94 -6.90 13.84 -1.95
CA ALA A 94 -6.04 12.86 -2.59
C ALA A 94 -5.40 11.90 -1.57
N CYS A 95 -4.93 12.40 -0.43
CA CYS A 95 -4.46 11.52 0.65
C CYS A 95 -5.58 10.66 1.22
N ALA A 96 -6.76 11.23 1.49
CA ALA A 96 -7.89 10.44 2.01
C ALA A 96 -8.28 9.30 1.04
N ILE A 97 -8.28 9.59 -0.27
CA ILE A 97 -8.52 8.60 -1.32
C ILE A 97 -7.40 7.55 -1.37
N SER A 98 -6.14 7.94 -1.21
CA SER A 98 -5.01 7.00 -1.11
C SER A 98 -5.21 5.99 0.01
N PHE A 99 -5.59 6.44 1.22
CA PHE A 99 -5.91 5.55 2.35
C PHE A 99 -7.14 4.67 2.11
N ALA A 100 -8.15 5.17 1.40
CA ALA A 100 -9.31 4.37 1.02
C ALA A 100 -8.90 3.24 0.05
N PHE A 101 -8.06 3.52 -0.95
CA PHE A 101 -7.55 2.49 -1.84
C PHE A 101 -6.58 1.52 -1.17
N TYR A 102 -5.82 1.97 -0.17
CA TYR A 102 -5.06 1.07 0.69
C TYR A 102 -5.98 0.08 1.43
N SER A 103 -7.13 0.55 1.91
CA SER A 103 -8.15 -0.31 2.53
C SER A 103 -8.69 -1.35 1.54
N VAL A 104 -8.98 -0.93 0.29
CA VAL A 104 -9.43 -1.83 -0.77
C VAL A 104 -8.36 -2.88 -1.07
N MET A 105 -7.10 -2.48 -1.20
CA MET A 105 -5.96 -3.38 -1.39
C MET A 105 -5.88 -4.41 -0.27
N CYS A 106 -5.93 -4.00 1.01
CA CYS A 106 -5.90 -4.91 2.14
C CYS A 106 -7.11 -5.86 2.16
N ALA A 107 -8.33 -5.37 1.91
CA ALA A 107 -9.52 -6.23 1.85
C ALA A 107 -9.41 -7.27 0.72
N ALA A 108 -8.96 -6.84 -0.45
CA ALA A 108 -8.74 -7.70 -1.61
C ALA A 108 -7.62 -8.73 -1.36
N ALA A 109 -6.54 -8.33 -0.69
CA ALA A 109 -5.46 -9.20 -0.25
C ALA A 109 -5.94 -10.25 0.75
N LEU A 110 -6.79 -9.88 1.72
CA LEU A 110 -7.35 -10.83 2.68
C LEU A 110 -8.11 -11.93 1.96
N TRP A 111 -8.95 -11.55 0.99
CA TRP A 111 -9.71 -12.50 0.19
C TRP A 111 -8.79 -13.35 -0.70
N SER A 112 -7.91 -12.72 -1.47
CA SER A 112 -7.11 -13.38 -2.50
C SER A 112 -5.93 -14.19 -1.95
N HIS A 113 -5.39 -13.84 -0.79
CA HIS A 113 -4.26 -14.54 -0.18
C HIS A 113 -4.65 -15.47 0.95
N CYS A 114 -5.73 -15.17 1.69
CA CYS A 114 -6.05 -15.90 2.91
C CYS A 114 -7.33 -16.72 2.82
N LEU A 115 -8.43 -16.15 2.31
CA LEU A 115 -9.77 -16.73 2.48
C LEU A 115 -10.27 -17.54 1.29
N LEU A 116 -10.00 -17.11 0.05
CA LEU A 116 -10.53 -17.78 -1.13
C LEU A 116 -9.63 -18.94 -1.57
N PRO A 117 -10.17 -20.10 -1.97
CA PRO A 117 -9.39 -21.10 -2.70
C PRO A 117 -8.89 -20.56 -4.05
N ARG A 118 -7.76 -21.07 -4.56
CA ARG A 118 -7.23 -20.65 -5.88
C ARG A 118 -8.16 -20.96 -7.04
N SER A 119 -8.95 -22.02 -6.93
CA SER A 119 -9.96 -22.42 -7.91
C SER A 119 -11.23 -21.57 -7.85
N HIS A 120 -11.39 -20.73 -6.81
CA HIS A 120 -12.61 -19.97 -6.62
C HIS A 120 -12.76 -18.86 -7.67
N ALA A 121 -13.95 -18.70 -8.24
CA ALA A 121 -14.21 -17.74 -9.32
C ALA A 121 -13.85 -16.29 -8.94
N TRP A 122 -14.00 -15.93 -7.66
CA TRP A 122 -13.67 -14.59 -7.14
C TRP A 122 -12.16 -14.33 -6.94
N GLN A 123 -11.31 -15.34 -7.11
CA GLN A 123 -9.87 -15.19 -6.94
C GLN A 123 -9.28 -14.14 -7.89
N ARG A 124 -9.69 -14.15 -9.18
CA ARG A 124 -9.20 -13.20 -10.19
C ARG A 124 -9.67 -11.76 -9.92
N PRO A 125 -10.98 -11.50 -9.70
CA PRO A 125 -11.43 -10.17 -9.28
C PRO A 125 -10.73 -9.64 -8.03
N ALA A 126 -10.49 -10.50 -7.03
CA ALA A 126 -9.80 -10.09 -5.81
C ALA A 126 -8.33 -9.70 -6.09
N ILE A 127 -7.60 -10.46 -6.90
CA ILE A 127 -6.23 -10.08 -7.32
C ILE A 127 -6.25 -8.75 -8.10
N ALA A 128 -7.20 -8.59 -9.03
CA ALA A 128 -7.31 -7.35 -9.81
C ALA A 128 -7.61 -6.13 -8.91
N ALA A 129 -8.49 -6.30 -7.91
CA ALA A 129 -8.80 -5.26 -6.93
C ALA A 129 -7.60 -4.91 -6.03
N ASP A 130 -6.78 -5.90 -5.67
CA ASP A 130 -5.52 -5.69 -4.95
C ASP A 130 -4.57 -4.81 -5.78
N VAL A 131 -4.28 -5.24 -7.01
CA VAL A 131 -3.40 -4.50 -7.95
C VAL A 131 -3.92 -3.09 -8.22
N ALA A 132 -5.22 -2.94 -8.48
CA ALA A 132 -5.88 -1.66 -8.68
C ALA A 132 -5.77 -0.77 -7.44
N GLY A 133 -6.04 -1.32 -6.27
CA GLY A 133 -5.95 -0.65 -4.98
C GLY A 133 -4.54 -0.14 -4.72
N THR A 134 -3.51 -0.96 -4.94
CA THR A 134 -2.10 -0.56 -4.81
C THR A 134 -1.76 0.60 -5.76
N GLY A 135 -2.08 0.44 -7.06
CA GLY A 135 -1.76 1.45 -8.07
C GLY A 135 -2.47 2.78 -7.83
N ALA A 136 -3.77 2.74 -7.51
CA ALA A 136 -4.55 3.92 -7.20
C ALA A 136 -4.10 4.58 -5.88
N CYS A 137 -3.77 3.79 -4.86
CA CYS A 137 -3.19 4.28 -3.60
C CYS A 137 -1.90 5.05 -3.86
N ALA A 138 -0.97 4.46 -4.61
CA ALA A 138 0.31 5.06 -4.97
C ALA A 138 0.13 6.36 -5.79
N PHE A 139 -0.71 6.32 -6.83
CA PHE A 139 -1.02 7.49 -7.64
C PHE A 139 -1.62 8.63 -6.81
N SER A 140 -2.62 8.34 -5.98
CA SER A 140 -3.28 9.35 -5.14
C SER A 140 -2.31 9.99 -4.13
N ALA A 141 -1.39 9.21 -3.54
CA ALA A 141 -0.34 9.75 -2.66
C ALA A 141 0.63 10.69 -3.42
N ALA A 142 1.08 10.27 -4.61
CA ALA A 142 1.93 11.10 -5.47
C ALA A 142 1.22 12.39 -5.90
N TYR A 143 -0.04 12.28 -6.29
CA TYR A 143 -0.88 13.41 -6.70
C TYR A 143 -1.06 14.43 -5.57
N ALA A 144 -1.29 13.97 -4.34
CA ALA A 144 -1.38 14.85 -3.16
C ALA A 144 -0.09 15.69 -2.99
N CYS A 145 1.06 15.08 -3.25
CA CYS A 145 2.36 15.75 -3.19
C CYS A 145 2.56 16.73 -4.35
N LEU A 146 2.21 16.35 -5.58
CA LEU A 146 2.38 17.18 -6.78
C LEU A 146 1.50 18.42 -6.76
N THR A 147 0.28 18.28 -6.24
CA THR A 147 -0.66 19.39 -6.13
C THR A 147 -0.45 20.25 -4.88
N GLY A 148 0.45 19.84 -3.98
CA GLY A 148 0.72 20.57 -2.75
C GLY A 148 -0.41 20.54 -1.73
N GLU A 149 -1.37 19.61 -1.87
CA GLU A 149 -2.45 19.38 -0.88
C GLU A 149 -1.90 19.18 0.53
N LEU A 150 -0.68 18.65 0.63
CA LEU A 150 -0.01 18.39 1.90
C LEU A 150 0.39 19.65 2.68
N GLY A 151 0.48 20.84 2.08
CA GLY A 151 0.96 21.98 2.87
C GLY A 151 0.63 23.41 2.45
N ARG A 152 -0.33 23.67 1.53
CA ARG A 152 -1.03 24.98 1.44
C ARG A 152 -2.47 24.83 0.91
N PRO A 153 -3.48 25.41 1.58
CA PRO A 153 -4.87 25.31 1.15
C PRO A 153 -5.21 26.32 0.05
N GLU A 154 -5.58 25.83 -1.14
CA GLU A 154 -6.26 26.63 -2.18
C GLU A 154 -7.73 26.22 -2.24
N GLY A 155 -8.60 27.03 -1.64
CA GLY A 155 -9.99 26.67 -1.30
C GLY A 155 -10.94 26.37 -2.47
N VAL A 156 -10.57 26.67 -3.72
CA VAL A 156 -11.40 26.38 -4.91
C VAL A 156 -10.82 25.21 -5.73
N ALA A 157 -9.51 24.97 -5.68
CA ALA A 157 -8.84 23.90 -6.43
C ALA A 157 -9.11 22.50 -5.87
N ALA A 158 -9.59 22.38 -4.62
CA ALA A 158 -9.77 21.07 -3.97
C ALA A 158 -10.87 20.19 -4.61
N ARG A 159 -11.98 20.80 -5.09
CA ARG A 159 -13.08 20.02 -5.73
C ARG A 159 -12.68 19.48 -7.10
N THR A 160 -12.02 20.29 -7.92
CA THR A 160 -11.51 19.88 -9.24
C THR A 160 -10.41 18.83 -9.08
N ARG A 161 -9.51 18.99 -8.09
CA ARG A 161 -8.51 17.97 -7.75
C ARG A 161 -9.12 16.65 -7.30
N LYS A 162 -10.15 16.66 -6.44
CA LYS A 162 -10.87 15.43 -6.04
C LYS A 162 -11.45 14.70 -7.25
N ARG A 163 -12.14 15.41 -8.15
CA ARG A 163 -12.69 14.81 -9.38
C ARG A 163 -11.59 14.21 -10.26
N HIS A 164 -10.48 14.92 -10.44
CA HIS A 164 -9.37 14.43 -11.25
C HIS A 164 -8.73 13.16 -10.66
N VAL A 165 -8.47 13.14 -9.34
CA VAL A 165 -7.93 11.94 -8.67
C VAL A 165 -8.88 10.76 -8.80
N LEU A 166 -10.18 10.97 -8.59
CA LEU A 166 -11.18 9.92 -8.75
C LEU A 166 -11.26 9.41 -10.18
N LEU A 167 -11.22 10.29 -11.18
CA LEU A 167 -11.24 9.89 -12.60
C LEU A 167 -10.01 9.04 -12.96
N VAL A 168 -8.81 9.47 -12.56
CA VAL A 168 -7.59 8.71 -12.85
C VAL A 168 -7.55 7.40 -12.05
N ALA A 169 -7.98 7.41 -10.79
CA ALA A 169 -8.08 6.20 -10.00
C ALA A 169 -9.09 5.20 -10.61
N SER A 170 -10.25 5.67 -11.07
CA SER A 170 -11.23 4.85 -11.78
C SER A 170 -10.65 4.29 -13.08
N ALA A 171 -9.83 5.07 -13.80
CA ALA A 171 -9.13 4.58 -15.00
C ALA A 171 -8.08 3.51 -14.65
N ILE A 172 -7.35 3.67 -13.54
CA ILE A 172 -6.42 2.65 -13.02
C ILE A 172 -7.17 1.37 -12.66
N PHE A 173 -8.32 1.47 -11.98
CA PHE A 173 -9.19 0.34 -11.70
C PHE A 173 -9.63 -0.35 -13.00
N LEU A 174 -10.18 0.40 -13.94
CA LEU A 174 -10.60 -0.14 -15.23
C LEU A 174 -9.44 -0.83 -15.96
N ALA A 175 -8.26 -0.22 -15.96
CA ALA A 175 -7.05 -0.78 -16.56
C ALA A 175 -6.58 -2.06 -15.85
N ALA A 176 -6.69 -2.16 -14.53
CA ALA A 176 -6.33 -3.37 -13.80
C ALA A 176 -7.28 -4.54 -14.10
N PHE A 177 -8.59 -4.26 -14.20
CA PHE A 177 -9.62 -5.25 -14.50
C PHE A 177 -9.62 -5.68 -15.97
N LEU A 178 -9.58 -4.73 -16.92
CA LEU A 178 -9.56 -5.02 -18.36
C LEU A 178 -8.17 -5.44 -18.86
N GLY A 179 -7.12 -4.94 -18.22
CA GLY A 179 -5.73 -5.21 -18.58
C GLY A 179 -5.18 -6.50 -18.00
N HIS A 180 -6.00 -7.38 -17.43
CA HIS A 180 -5.55 -8.69 -16.95
C HIS A 180 -4.85 -9.50 -18.05
N ASP A 181 -5.31 -9.36 -19.30
CA ASP A 181 -4.72 -10.03 -20.46
C ASP A 181 -3.61 -9.20 -21.12
N LEU A 182 -3.51 -7.91 -20.80
CA LEU A 182 -2.54 -7.01 -21.39
C LEU A 182 -1.14 -7.20 -20.78
N PRO A 183 -0.08 -7.20 -21.62
CA PRO A 183 1.29 -7.30 -21.12
C PRO A 183 1.64 -6.21 -20.12
N LEU A 184 2.23 -6.61 -19.00
CA LEU A 184 2.94 -5.73 -18.07
C LEU A 184 2.05 -4.72 -17.33
N VAL A 185 0.75 -4.67 -17.58
CA VAL A 185 -0.14 -3.68 -16.93
C VAL A 185 -0.15 -3.88 -15.42
N HIS A 186 -0.26 -5.12 -14.95
CA HIS A 186 -0.26 -5.43 -13.52
C HIS A 186 1.07 -5.06 -12.87
N GLU A 187 2.18 -5.44 -13.50
CA GLU A 187 3.54 -5.08 -13.08
C GLU A 187 3.77 -3.56 -13.03
N LEU A 188 3.32 -2.83 -14.06
CA LEU A 188 3.48 -1.37 -14.17
C LEU A 188 2.63 -0.64 -13.14
N LEU A 189 1.38 -1.06 -12.93
CA LEU A 189 0.49 -0.45 -11.94
C LEU A 189 0.99 -0.69 -10.52
N TYR A 190 1.39 -1.93 -10.21
CA TYR A 190 1.80 -2.32 -8.88
C TYR A 190 3.21 -1.81 -8.55
N VAL A 191 4.22 -2.24 -9.32
CA VAL A 191 5.64 -1.92 -9.04
C VAL A 191 5.98 -0.53 -9.58
N GLY A 192 5.66 -0.29 -10.85
CA GLY A 192 5.96 1.00 -11.50
C GLY A 192 5.29 2.18 -10.81
N GLY A 193 3.99 2.07 -10.51
CA GLY A 193 3.22 3.06 -9.76
C GLY A 193 3.79 3.33 -8.37
N SER A 194 4.13 2.28 -7.63
CA SER A 194 4.73 2.38 -6.29
C SER A 194 6.11 3.05 -6.31
N VAL A 195 6.97 2.71 -7.26
CA VAL A 195 8.30 3.33 -7.42
C VAL A 195 8.17 4.80 -7.79
N ALA A 196 7.31 5.14 -8.76
CA ALA A 196 7.07 6.52 -9.15
C ALA A 196 6.53 7.35 -7.97
N ALA A 197 5.58 6.80 -7.22
CA ALA A 197 5.03 7.45 -6.03
C ALA A 197 6.10 7.65 -4.95
N ALA A 198 6.93 6.64 -4.67
CA ALA A 198 8.02 6.74 -3.70
C ALA A 198 9.01 7.87 -4.06
N VAL A 199 9.36 8.02 -5.34
CA VAL A 199 10.23 9.11 -5.82
C VAL A 199 9.56 10.47 -5.60
N VAL A 200 8.30 10.61 -6.01
CA VAL A 200 7.54 11.87 -5.91
C VAL A 200 7.35 12.28 -4.45
N VAL A 201 6.84 11.37 -3.61
CA VAL A 201 6.61 11.59 -2.18
C VAL A 201 7.95 11.87 -1.48
N GLY A 202 8.97 11.07 -1.75
CA GLY A 202 10.29 11.25 -1.15
C GLY A 202 10.93 12.59 -1.49
N ARG A 203 10.82 13.05 -2.74
CA ARG A 203 11.29 14.38 -3.17
C ARG A 203 10.47 15.49 -2.52
N HIS A 204 9.16 15.32 -2.39
CA HIS A 204 8.28 16.28 -1.71
C HIS A 204 8.70 16.46 -0.24
N CYS A 205 8.80 15.35 0.50
CA CYS A 205 9.17 15.37 1.91
C CYS A 205 10.58 15.93 2.17
N ARG A 206 11.54 15.70 1.27
CA ARG A 206 12.90 16.27 1.40
C ARG A 206 12.95 17.79 1.24
N ARG A 207 12.04 18.37 0.46
CA ARG A 207 12.01 19.82 0.18
C ARG A 207 11.31 20.63 1.27
N ARG A 208 10.57 19.99 2.16
CA ARG A 208 9.81 20.65 3.21
C ARG A 208 10.66 20.84 4.46
N ARG A 209 10.46 21.98 5.13
CA ARG A 209 10.97 22.18 6.49
C ARG A 209 10.26 21.19 7.40
N LYS A 210 11.03 20.42 8.17
CA LYS A 210 10.50 19.46 9.13
C LYS A 210 10.06 20.21 10.37
N VAL A 211 8.83 19.94 10.83
CA VAL A 211 8.26 20.49 12.06
C VAL A 211 7.93 19.34 13.02
N GLY A 212 8.21 19.53 14.31
CA GLY A 212 7.91 18.55 15.36
C GLY A 212 8.55 17.18 15.12
N ARG A 213 7.73 16.12 15.14
CA ARG A 213 8.10 14.72 14.96
C ARG A 213 8.08 14.25 13.51
N GLN A 214 7.94 15.13 12.52
CA GLN A 214 7.93 14.75 11.11
C GLN A 214 9.18 13.96 10.68
N ALA A 215 10.35 14.20 11.29
CA ALA A 215 11.54 13.41 11.02
C ALA A 215 11.38 11.93 11.41
N LEU A 216 10.69 11.63 12.51
CA LEU A 216 10.36 10.28 12.94
C LEU A 216 9.37 9.62 11.97
N TRP A 217 8.32 10.34 11.59
CA TRP A 217 7.31 9.81 10.66
C TRP A 217 7.90 9.51 9.28
N LEU A 218 8.81 10.35 8.79
CA LEU A 218 9.55 10.08 7.56
C LEU A 218 10.45 8.84 7.69
N ARG A 219 11.10 8.64 8.84
CA ARG A 219 11.86 7.39 9.08
C ARG A 219 10.95 6.18 9.07
N MET A 220 9.71 6.27 9.57
CA MET A 220 8.73 5.19 9.43
C MET A 220 8.32 4.97 7.97
N VAL A 221 8.07 6.03 7.20
CA VAL A 221 7.74 5.93 5.76
C VAL A 221 8.85 5.22 4.99
N PHE A 222 10.09 5.71 5.10
CA PHE A 222 11.23 5.12 4.40
C PHE A 222 11.64 3.77 4.97
N GLY A 223 11.53 3.57 6.28
CA GLY A 223 11.78 2.29 6.95
C GLY A 223 10.79 1.22 6.54
N GLY A 224 9.50 1.57 6.41
CA GLY A 224 8.46 0.67 5.90
C GLY A 224 8.70 0.28 4.45
N ALA A 225 9.05 1.25 3.59
CA ALA A 225 9.43 0.96 2.21
C ALA A 225 10.67 0.05 2.13
N ALA A 226 11.70 0.32 2.94
CA ALA A 226 12.91 -0.49 3.00
C ALA A 226 12.62 -1.90 3.49
N LEU A 227 11.77 -2.06 4.52
CA LEU A 227 11.35 -3.36 5.05
C LEU A 227 10.61 -4.18 3.99
N ALA A 228 9.67 -3.55 3.26
CA ALA A 228 8.94 -4.20 2.17
C ALA A 228 9.87 -4.71 1.07
N LEU A 229 10.86 -3.90 0.67
CA LEU A 229 11.83 -4.27 -0.37
C LEU A 229 12.84 -5.30 0.12
N ALA A 230 13.30 -5.19 1.36
CA ALA A 230 14.25 -6.12 1.97
C ALA A 230 13.67 -7.53 2.09
N GLY A 231 12.35 -7.66 2.17
CA GLY A 231 11.66 -8.95 2.12
C GLY A 231 12.04 -9.83 0.94
N ILE A 232 12.38 -9.24 -0.21
CA ILE A 232 12.71 -9.99 -1.43
C ILE A 232 14.00 -10.79 -1.23
N PRO A 233 15.17 -10.17 -0.99
CA PRO A 233 16.41 -10.92 -0.78
C PRO A 233 16.41 -11.71 0.53
N LEU A 234 15.56 -11.36 1.50
CA LEU A 234 15.52 -12.04 2.81
C LEU A 234 14.57 -13.23 2.86
N ASP A 235 13.72 -13.47 1.86
CA ASP A 235 12.65 -14.49 1.92
C ASP A 235 13.16 -15.87 2.34
N ALA A 236 14.16 -16.40 1.64
CA ALA A 236 14.73 -17.70 1.93
C ALA A 236 15.37 -17.77 3.33
N ALA A 237 16.08 -16.71 3.74
CA ALA A 237 16.74 -16.65 5.05
C ALA A 237 15.71 -16.59 6.19
N MET A 238 14.68 -15.75 6.03
CA MET A 238 13.57 -15.65 6.98
C MET A 238 12.84 -16.97 7.10
N CYS A 239 12.54 -17.62 5.98
CA CYS A 239 11.81 -18.87 6.02
C CYS A 239 12.61 -20.00 6.66
N ARG A 240 13.94 -20.07 6.44
CA ARG A 240 14.81 -21.02 7.15
C ARG A 240 14.85 -20.77 8.65
N ALA A 241 14.94 -19.50 9.07
CA ALA A 241 15.15 -19.15 10.47
C ALA A 241 13.85 -19.19 11.30
N LEU A 242 12.74 -18.75 10.72
CA LEU A 242 11.47 -18.50 11.42
C LEU A 242 10.31 -19.36 10.90
N GLY A 243 10.56 -20.20 9.90
CA GLY A 243 9.59 -21.12 9.30
C GLY A 243 8.72 -20.47 8.21
N PRO A 244 7.77 -21.25 7.65
CA PRO A 244 6.96 -20.85 6.48
C PRO A 244 6.07 -19.63 6.73
N ASN A 245 5.77 -19.34 8.00
CA ASN A 245 4.96 -18.19 8.39
C ASN A 245 5.69 -16.86 8.28
N ALA A 246 7.03 -16.86 8.14
CA ALA A 246 7.85 -15.67 7.98
C ALA A 246 8.46 -15.65 6.57
N ASN A 247 7.94 -14.78 5.72
CA ASN A 247 8.29 -14.70 4.31
C ASN A 247 8.13 -13.26 3.80
N LEU A 248 8.49 -13.05 2.53
CA LEU A 248 8.39 -11.79 1.80
C LEU A 248 7.01 -11.13 1.96
N CYS A 249 5.91 -11.88 1.88
CA CYS A 249 4.57 -11.29 1.98
C CYS A 249 4.37 -10.63 3.36
N VAL A 250 4.85 -11.26 4.44
CA VAL A 250 4.75 -10.71 5.80
C VAL A 250 5.52 -9.38 5.89
N THR A 251 6.76 -9.35 5.41
CA THR A 251 7.57 -8.11 5.41
C THR A 251 6.99 -7.03 4.50
N LEU A 252 6.38 -7.43 3.38
CA LEU A 252 5.72 -6.53 2.44
C LEU A 252 4.53 -5.84 3.10
N PHE A 253 3.59 -6.61 3.68
CA PHE A 253 2.43 -6.04 4.37
C PHE A 253 2.84 -5.20 5.59
N ALA A 254 3.74 -5.71 6.44
CA ALA A 254 4.24 -4.95 7.59
C ALA A 254 4.94 -3.65 7.17
N GLY A 255 5.72 -3.69 6.10
CA GLY A 255 6.37 -2.52 5.52
C GLY A 255 5.38 -1.49 4.97
N CYS A 256 4.36 -1.95 4.25
CA CYS A 256 3.27 -1.11 3.74
C CYS A 256 2.47 -0.47 4.88
N ASP A 257 2.14 -1.23 5.93
CA ASP A 257 1.42 -0.73 7.11
C ASP A 257 2.22 0.37 7.83
N LEU A 258 3.51 0.12 8.04
CA LEU A 258 4.41 1.09 8.65
C LEU A 258 4.53 2.36 7.81
N LEU A 259 4.61 2.20 6.48
CA LEU A 259 4.66 3.30 5.53
C LEU A 259 3.40 4.15 5.60
N MET A 260 2.22 3.53 5.52
CA MET A 260 0.93 4.23 5.52
C MET A 260 0.64 4.86 6.88
N ALA A 261 0.96 4.19 7.99
CA ALA A 261 0.86 4.78 9.33
C ALA A 261 1.80 5.99 9.48
N GLY A 262 3.04 5.88 9.02
CA GLY A 262 4.00 6.98 9.00
C GLY A 262 3.50 8.16 8.16
N LEU A 263 2.96 7.90 6.97
CA LEU A 263 2.39 8.92 6.11
C LEU A 263 1.20 9.62 6.77
N TYR A 264 0.29 8.88 7.41
CA TYR A 264 -0.84 9.45 8.14
C TYR A 264 -0.36 10.42 9.23
N CYS A 265 0.57 9.97 10.08
CA CYS A 265 1.12 10.78 11.15
C CYS A 265 1.84 12.03 10.62
N TYR A 266 2.58 11.89 9.53
CA TYR A 266 3.26 13.00 8.86
C TYR A 266 2.25 14.07 8.38
N VAL A 267 1.20 13.66 7.67
CA VAL A 267 0.16 14.58 7.15
C VAL A 267 -0.61 15.24 8.29
N ARG A 268 -0.94 14.48 9.35
CA ARG A 268 -1.61 15.02 10.53
C ARG A 268 -0.78 16.13 11.18
N GLU A 269 0.51 15.89 11.40
CA GLU A 269 1.39 16.89 12.01
C GLU A 269 1.62 18.11 11.12
N GLU A 270 1.65 17.94 9.78
CA GLU A 270 1.73 19.07 8.85
C GLU A 270 0.49 19.97 8.95
N ARG A 271 -0.70 19.37 9.10
CA ARG A 271 -1.96 20.12 9.34
C ARG A 271 -1.90 20.90 10.66
N GLU A 272 -1.50 20.24 11.75
CA GLU A 272 -1.40 20.85 13.09
C GLU A 272 -0.35 21.98 13.14
N ALA A 273 0.78 21.82 12.44
CA ALA A 273 1.82 22.85 12.37
C ALA A 273 1.31 24.13 11.67
N GLY A 274 0.59 23.97 10.55
CA GLY A 274 0.00 25.09 9.83
C GLY A 274 -1.01 25.90 10.67
N GLU A 275 -1.66 25.27 11.65
CA GLU A 275 -2.57 25.93 12.58
C GLU A 275 -1.85 26.82 13.60
N ARG A 276 -0.73 26.34 14.13
CA ARG A 276 0.08 27.08 15.12
C ARG A 276 0.65 28.35 14.50
N GLU A 277 1.29 28.24 13.33
CA GLU A 277 1.85 29.39 12.61
C GLU A 277 0.77 30.44 12.30
N GLY A 278 -0.42 29.99 11.87
CA GLY A 278 -1.54 30.89 11.60
C GLY A 278 -2.10 31.59 12.85
N THR A 279 -1.94 30.99 14.03
CA THR A 279 -2.43 31.54 15.31
C THR A 279 -1.45 32.56 15.88
N GLU A 280 -0.15 32.30 15.80
CA GLU A 280 0.90 33.22 16.23
C GLU A 280 0.95 34.51 15.38
N ALA A 281 0.75 34.39 14.06
CA ALA A 281 0.68 35.57 13.18
C ALA A 281 -0.41 36.57 13.61
N ARG A 282 -1.56 36.08 14.07
CA ARG A 282 -2.69 36.93 14.48
C ARG A 282 -2.48 37.60 15.84
N LYS A 283 -1.66 37.02 16.73
CA LYS A 283 -1.31 37.68 18.00
C LYS A 283 -0.41 38.91 17.78
N LYS A 284 0.14 39.07 16.58
CA LYS A 284 1.02 40.18 16.19
C LYS A 284 0.29 41.28 15.40
N GLU A 285 -0.99 41.07 15.06
CA GLU A 285 -1.90 42.05 14.42
C GLU A 285 -2.75 42.72 15.51
#